data_AF-A0A924QEH0-F1
#
_entry.id   AF-A0A924QEH0-F1
#
_cell.length_a   1.000
_cell.length_b   1.000
_cell.length_c   1.000
_cell.angle_alpha   90.00
_cell.angle_beta   90.00
_cell.angle_gamma   90.00
#
_symmetry.space_group_name_H-M   'P 1'
#
loop_
_entity.id
_entity.type
_entity.pdbx_description
1 polymer ?
#
loop_
_entity_poly.entity_id
_entity_poly.type
_entity_poly.pdbx_seq_one_letter_code
_entity_poly.pdbx_strand_id
1 'polypeptide(L)'
;MHRSAFNFVLTAAVFLSGCDALGIDSPEKLAAVRDADGKAIGGACRHAGRAIEDCYALNKKADKAAVFAGWRDMNDYMRENKIEPVPSQLATQVNSAKAAQDSEAVEEKPTSKAGKAKEGKAH
;
A
#
# COMPACT_ATOMS: atom_id res chain seq x y z
N MET A 1 52.07 21.61 13.30
CA MET A 1 51.40 21.62 11.98
C MET A 1 50.42 20.46 11.82
N HIS A 2 50.84 19.19 11.96
CA HIS A 2 49.95 18.02 11.84
C HIS A 2 48.74 17.98 12.80
N ARG A 3 48.94 18.39 14.08
CA ARG A 3 47.85 18.45 15.07
C ARG A 3 46.80 19.52 14.77
N SER A 4 47.22 20.67 14.24
CA SER A 4 46.31 21.76 13.85
C SER A 4 45.54 21.40 12.57
N ALA A 5 46.19 20.72 11.61
CA ALA A 5 45.53 20.21 10.42
C ALA A 5 44.49 19.13 10.77
N PHE A 6 44.82 18.23 11.71
CA PHE A 6 43.89 17.21 12.19
C PHE A 6 42.66 17.82 12.87
N ASN A 7 42.85 18.81 13.75
CA ASN A 7 41.74 19.51 14.39
C ASN A 7 40.87 20.28 13.37
N PHE A 8 41.49 20.91 12.37
CA PHE A 8 40.76 21.61 11.30
C PHE A 8 39.92 20.64 10.45
N VAL A 9 40.46 19.48 10.10
CA VAL A 9 39.73 18.42 9.37
C VAL A 9 38.57 17.88 10.19
N LEU A 10 38.77 17.66 11.50
CA LEU A 10 37.72 17.17 12.39
C LEU A 10 36.56 18.18 12.51
N THR A 11 36.87 19.47 12.67
CA THR A 11 35.86 20.53 12.71
C THR A 11 35.11 20.66 11.39
N ALA A 12 35.81 20.61 10.25
CA ALA A 12 35.18 20.64 8.93
C ALA A 12 34.23 19.44 8.71
N ALA A 13 34.63 18.23 9.15
CA ALA A 13 33.79 17.04 9.05
C ALA A 13 32.47 17.18 9.83
N VAL A 14 32.51 17.78 11.03
CA VAL A 14 31.29 18.02 11.84
C VAL A 14 30.34 18.99 11.12
N PHE A 15 30.84 20.08 10.54
CA PHE A 15 30.02 21.03 9.79
C PHE A 15 29.40 20.42 8.52
N LEU A 16 30.12 19.53 7.82
CA LEU A 16 29.58 18.84 6.64
C LEU A 16 28.53 17.78 7.01
N SER A 17 28.65 17.11 8.16
CA SER A 17 27.68 16.10 8.61
C SER A 17 26.41 16.70 9.26
N GLY A 18 26.39 18.01 9.55
CA GLY A 18 25.32 18.65 10.32
C GLY A 18 24.02 18.91 9.55
N CYS A 19 24.04 18.93 8.22
CA CYS A 19 22.86 19.29 7.43
C CYS A 19 21.69 18.28 7.59
N ASP A 20 21.98 16.98 7.71
CA ASP A 20 20.95 15.95 7.93
C ASP A 20 20.35 16.05 9.34
N ALA A 21 21.18 16.38 10.34
CA ALA A 21 20.77 16.57 11.74
C ALA A 21 19.93 17.83 11.97
N LEU A 22 20.02 18.81 11.07
CA LEU A 22 19.21 20.04 11.08
C LEU A 22 17.84 19.86 10.42
N GLY A 23 17.52 18.67 9.90
CA GLY A 23 16.21 18.36 9.30
C GLY A 23 15.98 19.05 7.94
N ILE A 24 17.04 19.56 7.30
CA ILE A 24 16.98 20.14 5.96
C ILE A 24 17.34 19.03 4.98
N ASP A 25 16.34 18.29 4.53
CA ASP A 25 16.53 17.25 3.52
C ASP A 25 16.97 17.89 2.20
N SER A 26 18.07 17.38 1.64
CA SER A 26 18.52 17.80 0.30
C SER A 26 17.49 17.36 -0.75
N PRO A 27 17.40 18.05 -1.90
CA PRO A 27 16.51 17.64 -2.98
C PRO A 27 16.79 16.21 -3.47
N GLU A 28 18.04 15.77 -3.43
CA GLU A 28 18.44 14.40 -3.75
C GLU A 28 17.87 13.39 -2.75
N LYS A 29 17.92 13.70 -1.45
CA LYS A 29 17.34 12.84 -0.41
C LYS A 29 15.82 12.72 -0.58
N LEU A 30 15.14 13.84 -0.84
CA LEU A 30 13.69 13.81 -1.10
C LEU A 30 13.34 13.01 -2.35
N ALA A 31 14.13 13.13 -3.42
CA ALA A 31 13.95 12.32 -4.63
C ALA A 31 14.17 10.82 -4.36
N ALA A 32 15.19 10.46 -3.58
CA ALA A 32 15.45 9.09 -3.19
C ALA A 32 14.32 8.50 -2.33
N VAL A 33 13.76 9.28 -1.40
CA VAL A 33 12.59 8.87 -0.61
C VAL A 33 11.38 8.63 -1.52
N ARG A 34 11.10 9.53 -2.48
CA ARG A 34 9.99 9.37 -3.43
C ARG A 34 10.13 8.13 -4.30
N ASP A 35 11.35 7.83 -4.77
CA ASP A 35 11.63 6.60 -5.52
C ASP A 35 11.45 5.35 -4.66
N ALA A 36 11.97 5.37 -3.43
CA ALA A 36 11.82 4.27 -2.48
C ALA A 36 10.33 4.01 -2.14
N ASP A 37 9.57 5.06 -1.85
CA ASP A 37 8.13 4.99 -1.58
C ASP A 37 7.36 4.45 -2.79
N GLY A 38 7.70 4.93 -4.00
CA GLY A 38 7.10 4.42 -5.23
C GLY A 38 7.33 2.92 -5.41
N LYS A 39 8.57 2.46 -5.26
CA LYS A 39 8.91 1.03 -5.35
C LYS A 39 8.18 0.20 -4.29
N ALA A 40 8.11 0.68 -3.05
CA ALA A 40 7.40 0.01 -1.98
C ALA A 40 5.90 -0.13 -2.29
N ILE A 41 5.27 0.95 -2.79
CA ILE A 41 3.87 0.93 -3.24
C ILE A 41 3.70 -0.10 -4.36
N GLY A 42 4.53 -0.05 -5.40
CA GLY A 42 4.47 -0.97 -6.54
C GLY A 42 4.57 -2.43 -6.13
N GLY A 43 5.56 -2.75 -5.29
CA GLY A 43 5.76 -4.10 -4.78
C GLY A 43 4.59 -4.59 -3.94
N ALA A 44 4.12 -3.79 -2.98
CA ALA A 44 2.94 -4.14 -2.17
C ALA A 44 1.69 -4.36 -3.04
N CYS A 45 1.52 -3.53 -4.06
CA CYS A 45 0.37 -3.57 -4.94
C CYS A 45 0.37 -4.85 -5.81
N ARG A 46 1.56 -5.29 -6.25
CA ARG A 46 1.72 -6.60 -6.91
C ARG A 46 1.49 -7.77 -5.96
N HIS A 47 2.06 -7.70 -4.76
CA HIS A 47 1.85 -8.72 -3.73
C HIS A 47 0.35 -8.88 -3.41
N ALA A 48 -0.41 -7.79 -3.49
CA ALA A 48 -1.86 -7.80 -3.34
C ALA A 48 -2.64 -8.34 -4.56
N GLY A 49 -1.96 -8.77 -5.62
CA GLY A 49 -2.56 -9.33 -6.83
C GLY A 49 -3.23 -8.30 -7.75
N ARG A 50 -2.89 -7.00 -7.63
CA ARG A 50 -3.49 -5.95 -8.46
C ARG A 50 -2.75 -5.73 -9.78
N ALA A 51 -3.51 -5.30 -10.79
CA ALA A 51 -2.95 -4.76 -12.01
C ALA A 51 -2.24 -3.42 -11.76
N ILE A 52 -1.22 -3.11 -12.56
CA ILE A 52 -0.45 -1.87 -12.42
C ILE A 52 -1.30 -0.61 -12.62
N GLU A 53 -2.30 -0.67 -13.50
CA GLU A 53 -3.22 0.45 -13.75
C GLU A 53 -4.04 0.81 -12.50
N ASP A 54 -4.49 -0.18 -11.74
CA ASP A 54 -5.18 0.04 -10.46
C ASP A 54 -4.24 0.70 -9.45
N CYS A 55 -2.96 0.29 -9.43
CA CYS A 55 -1.96 0.86 -8.54
C CYS A 55 -1.74 2.35 -8.82
N TYR A 56 -1.73 2.77 -10.09
CA TYR A 56 -1.66 4.19 -10.46
C TYR A 56 -2.93 4.96 -10.07
N ALA A 57 -4.11 4.35 -10.23
CA ALA A 57 -5.37 4.98 -9.85
C ALA A 57 -5.45 5.24 -8.35
N LEU A 58 -4.96 4.29 -7.53
CA LEU A 58 -4.94 4.38 -6.07
C LEU A 58 -3.85 5.31 -5.53
N ASN A 59 -2.73 5.46 -6.25
CA ASN A 59 -1.54 6.18 -5.76
C ASN A 59 -1.15 7.35 -6.67
N LYS A 60 -2.07 8.28 -6.90
CA LYS A 60 -1.88 9.40 -7.86
C LYS A 60 -0.71 10.34 -7.55
N LYS A 61 -0.22 10.35 -6.30
CA LYS A 61 0.92 11.18 -5.86
C LYS A 61 2.27 10.47 -5.95
N ALA A 62 2.27 9.16 -6.17
CA ALA A 62 3.49 8.37 -6.29
C ALA A 62 4.11 8.54 -7.68
N ASP A 63 5.43 8.45 -7.75
CA ASP A 63 6.13 8.44 -9.02
C ASP A 63 5.79 7.16 -9.79
N LYS A 64 5.20 7.29 -10.98
CA LYS A 64 4.73 6.14 -11.75
C LYS A 64 5.87 5.22 -12.18
N ALA A 65 7.04 5.77 -12.48
CA ALA A 65 8.19 4.97 -12.91
C ALA A 65 8.71 4.13 -11.73
N ALA A 66 8.81 4.72 -10.54
CA ALA A 66 9.19 4.01 -9.33
C ALA A 66 8.18 2.92 -8.94
N VAL A 67 6.88 3.22 -9.02
CA VAL A 67 5.80 2.25 -8.79
C VAL A 67 5.90 1.08 -9.77
N PHE A 68 6.12 1.33 -11.06
CA PHE A 68 6.28 0.26 -12.03
C PHE A 68 7.52 -0.59 -11.76
N ALA A 69 8.64 0.03 -11.40
CA ALA A 69 9.87 -0.68 -11.06
C ALA A 69 9.62 -1.67 -9.90
N GLY A 70 9.08 -1.20 -8.79
CA GLY A 70 8.77 -2.08 -7.65
C GLY A 70 7.71 -3.14 -7.95
N TRP A 71 6.73 -2.85 -8.81
CA TRP A 71 5.72 -3.82 -9.22
C TRP A 71 6.34 -4.96 -10.06
N ARG A 72 7.24 -4.64 -10.99
CA ARG A 72 7.95 -5.65 -11.81
C ARG A 72 8.88 -6.49 -10.96
N ASP A 73 9.67 -5.86 -10.10
CA ASP A 73 10.61 -6.56 -9.22
C ASP A 73 9.86 -7.56 -8.33
N MET A 74 8.72 -7.15 -7.76
CA MET A 74 7.87 -8.06 -7.00
C MET A 74 7.18 -9.12 -7.86
N ASN A 75 6.78 -8.81 -9.10
CA ASN A 75 6.22 -9.80 -10.03
C ASN A 75 7.22 -10.92 -10.29
N ASP A 76 8.46 -10.55 -10.60
CA ASP A 76 9.52 -11.49 -10.93
C ASP A 76 9.88 -12.31 -9.69
N TYR A 77 10.06 -11.65 -8.54
CA TYR A 77 10.27 -12.33 -7.27
C TYR A 77 9.16 -13.34 -6.93
N MET A 78 7.89 -12.96 -7.04
CA MET A 78 6.77 -13.87 -6.75
C MET A 78 6.71 -15.05 -7.74
N ARG A 79 7.02 -14.82 -9.02
CA ARG A 79 7.03 -15.88 -10.05
C ARG A 79 8.15 -16.87 -9.84
N GLU A 80 9.35 -16.38 -9.52
CA GLU A 80 10.52 -17.20 -9.23
C GLU A 80 10.34 -18.02 -7.96
N ASN A 81 9.70 -17.43 -6.94
CA ASN A 81 9.53 -18.05 -5.62
C ASN A 81 8.15 -18.71 -5.42
N LYS A 82 7.29 -18.73 -6.45
CA LYS A 82 5.93 -19.32 -6.42
C LYS A 82 5.08 -18.78 -5.27
N ILE A 83 5.15 -17.48 -5.03
CA ILE A 83 4.39 -16.80 -3.99
C ILE A 83 3.01 -16.46 -4.55
N GLU A 84 1.97 -16.88 -3.84
CA GLU A 84 0.60 -16.52 -4.19
C GLU A 84 0.27 -15.09 -3.75
N PRO A 85 -0.52 -14.33 -4.53
CA PRO A 85 -0.98 -13.02 -4.10
C PRO A 85 -1.81 -13.09 -2.81
N VAL A 86 -1.64 -12.08 -1.96
CA VAL A 86 -2.42 -11.91 -0.72
C VAL A 86 -3.43 -10.78 -0.91
N PRO A 87 -4.71 -11.07 -1.19
CA PRO A 87 -5.70 -10.04 -1.49
C PRO A 87 -5.84 -9.04 -0.33
N SER A 88 -5.98 -7.74 -0.65
CA SER A 88 -6.14 -6.75 0.40
C SER A 88 -7.48 -6.93 1.13
N GLN A 89 -7.45 -6.91 2.45
CA GLN A 89 -8.66 -7.04 3.27
C GLN A 89 -9.45 -5.73 3.41
N LEU A 90 -8.88 -4.58 3.01
CA LEU A 90 -9.49 -3.26 3.19
C LEU A 90 -10.84 -3.13 2.45
N ALA A 91 -10.98 -3.69 1.23
CA ALA A 91 -12.25 -3.66 0.51
C ALA A 91 -13.35 -4.49 1.20
N THR A 92 -12.98 -5.62 1.80
CA THR A 92 -13.90 -6.47 2.58
C THR A 92 -14.43 -5.71 3.80
N GLN A 93 -13.57 -4.96 4.50
CA GLN A 93 -13.97 -4.21 5.69
C GLN A 93 -14.94 -3.06 5.39
N VAL A 94 -14.77 -2.36 4.25
CA VAL A 94 -15.69 -1.27 3.88
C VAL A 94 -17.09 -1.81 3.51
N ASN A 95 -17.16 -2.96 2.83
CA ASN A 95 -18.44 -3.59 2.52
C ASN A 95 -19.11 -4.23 3.76
N SER A 96 -18.33 -4.84 4.66
CA SER A 96 -18.85 -5.39 5.92
C SER A 96 -19.35 -4.29 6.86
N ALA A 97 -18.68 -3.14 6.93
CA ALA A 97 -19.15 -1.98 7.70
C ALA A 97 -20.45 -1.39 7.13
N LYS A 98 -20.59 -1.34 5.79
CA LYS A 98 -21.83 -0.90 5.15
C LYS A 98 -23.00 -1.87 5.34
N ALA A 99 -22.75 -3.17 5.39
CA ALA A 99 -23.78 -4.18 5.66
C ALA A 99 -24.21 -4.21 7.13
N ALA A 100 -23.30 -3.91 8.08
CA ALA A 100 -23.63 -3.82 9.50
C ALA A 100 -24.53 -2.61 9.82
N GLN A 101 -24.31 -1.47 9.15
CA GLN A 101 -25.16 -0.28 9.31
C GLN A 101 -26.57 -0.43 8.74
N ASP A 102 -26.77 -1.31 7.76
CA ASP A 102 -28.09 -1.59 7.17
C ASP A 102 -28.89 -2.65 7.97
N SER A 103 -28.23 -3.35 8.90
CA SER A 103 -28.83 -4.43 9.70
C SER A 103 -29.40 -3.96 11.06
N GLU A 104 -29.11 -2.73 11.50
CA GLU A 104 -29.63 -2.15 12.76
C GLU A 104 -31.03 -1.50 12.62
N ALA A 105 -31.64 -1.51 11.44
CA ALA A 105 -32.94 -0.88 11.18
C ALA A 105 -34.14 -1.84 11.08
N VAL A 106 -33.96 -3.16 11.29
CA VAL A 106 -35.08 -4.11 11.22
C VAL A 106 -34.97 -5.20 12.30
N GLU A 107 -35.26 -4.83 13.54
CA GLU A 107 -35.73 -5.77 14.55
C GLU A 107 -37.03 -5.28 15.18
N GLU A 108 -38.16 -5.49 14.48
CA GLU A 108 -39.43 -5.74 15.13
C GLU A 108 -40.22 -6.78 14.31
N LYS A 109 -40.35 -7.98 14.89
CA LYS A 109 -41.16 -9.10 14.38
C LYS A 109 -42.64 -8.78 14.65
N PRO A 110 -43.59 -9.25 13.80
CA PRO A 110 -44.16 -10.54 14.17
C PRO A 110 -44.46 -11.50 13.00
N THR A 111 -44.24 -12.77 13.33
CA THR A 111 -44.96 -13.99 12.91
C THR A 111 -46.19 -13.83 12.01
N SER A 112 -46.16 -14.50 10.85
CA SER A 112 -47.34 -15.16 10.27
C SER A 112 -46.91 -16.39 9.46
N LYS A 113 -47.67 -17.47 9.64
CA LYS A 113 -47.44 -18.84 9.18
C LYS A 113 -48.38 -19.10 7.99
N ALA A 114 -47.97 -20.03 7.14
CA ALA A 114 -48.79 -20.80 6.18
C ALA A 114 -48.95 -20.23 4.75
N GLY A 115 -48.59 -21.07 3.77
CA GLY A 115 -48.86 -20.84 2.36
C GLY A 115 -47.90 -21.54 1.38
N LYS A 116 -47.54 -22.81 1.59
CA LYS A 116 -46.95 -23.63 0.51
C LYS A 116 -48.08 -24.09 -0.42
N ALA A 117 -48.21 -23.45 -1.58
CA ALA A 117 -48.78 -24.06 -2.77
C ALA A 117 -47.66 -24.15 -3.81
N LYS A 118 -47.10 -25.35 -4.01
CA LYS A 118 -46.31 -25.66 -5.21
C LYS A 118 -47.23 -26.41 -6.17
N GLU A 119 -47.55 -25.74 -7.25
CA GLU A 119 -48.12 -26.27 -8.47
C GLU A 119 -47.14 -27.25 -9.14
N GLY A 120 -47.70 -28.38 -9.61
CA GLY A 120 -47.42 -28.97 -10.92
C GLY A 120 -46.09 -29.67 -11.16
N LYS A 121 -46.08 -31.01 -11.01
CA LYS A 121 -45.17 -31.91 -11.72
C LYS A 121 -45.99 -32.83 -12.64
N ALA A 122 -45.62 -32.79 -13.93
CA ALA A 122 -45.80 -33.79 -15.00
C ALA A 122 -47.21 -34.23 -15.41
N HIS A 123 -47.56 -33.97 -16.68
CA HIS A 123 -47.73 -34.99 -17.73
C HIS A 123 -47.50 -34.36 -19.11
#